data_AF-A0A8X6SMY2-F1
#
_entry.id   AF-A0A8X6SMY2-F1
#
_cell.length_a   1.000
_cell.length_b   1.000
_cell.length_c   1.000
_cell.angle_alpha   90.00
_cell.angle_beta   90.00
_cell.angle_gamma   90.00
#
_symmetry.space_group_name_H-M   'P 1'
#
loop_
_entity.id
_entity.type
_entity.pdbx_description
1 polymer ?
#
loop_
_entity_poly.entity_id
_entity_poly.type
_entity_poly.pdbx_seq_one_letter_code
_entity_poly.pdbx_strand_id
1 'polypeptide(L)'
;MLNSSLTSIENLRNNLANIKEEAIGLAKKWGITLEFEKKRHRKVGQFFDDFNADEKLQDSERLLEVNVFKANVDVITTQLKNRFESMNGIYKSFSILSPKNILFYMNEESATIALRKFRVQKNVKSRKGPLTPAGLLKLVKRFEETGKLEDRARADDHA
;
A
#
# COMPACT_ATOMS: atom_id res chain seq x y z
N MET A 1 2.52 0.53 -1.97
CA MET A 1 2.01 0.62 -3.36
C MET A 1 0.53 0.22 -3.43
N LEU A 2 0.11 -0.98 -2.98
CA LEU A 2 -1.30 -1.40 -3.02
C LEU A 2 -2.29 -0.38 -2.41
N ASN A 3 -2.02 0.08 -1.18
CA ASN A 3 -2.90 1.05 -0.51
C ASN A 3 -2.97 2.37 -1.29
N SER A 4 -1.86 2.83 -1.86
CA SER A 4 -1.85 4.03 -2.71
C SER A 4 -2.68 3.84 -3.96
N SER A 5 -2.61 2.67 -4.61
CA SER A 5 -3.44 2.35 -5.78
C SER A 5 -4.93 2.25 -5.42
N LEU A 6 -5.27 1.67 -4.28
CA LEU A 6 -6.65 1.62 -3.79
C LEU A 6 -7.20 3.02 -3.52
N THR A 7 -6.43 3.88 -2.85
CA THR A 7 -6.83 5.28 -2.61
C THR A 7 -7.01 6.05 -3.92
N SER A 8 -6.15 5.82 -4.93
CA SER A 8 -6.34 6.43 -6.25
C SER A 8 -7.65 6.00 -6.92
N ILE A 9 -8.02 4.73 -6.83
CA ILE A 9 -9.27 4.19 -7.39
C ILE A 9 -10.50 4.71 -6.64
N GLU A 10 -10.43 4.80 -5.31
CA GLU A 10 -11.48 5.40 -4.48
C GLU A 10 -11.66 6.90 -4.80
N ASN A 11 -10.56 7.61 -5.02
CA ASN A 11 -10.61 9.01 -5.46
C ASN A 11 -11.28 9.15 -6.84
N LEU A 12 -11.01 8.24 -7.78
CA LEU A 12 -11.71 8.22 -9.07
C LEU A 12 -13.22 8.01 -8.90
N ARG A 13 -13.62 7.12 -7.99
CA ARG A 13 -15.04 6.87 -7.68
C ARG A 13 -15.75 8.14 -7.21
N ASN A 14 -15.11 8.90 -6.32
CA ASN A 14 -15.69 10.08 -5.69
C ASN A 14 -15.60 11.33 -6.58
N ASN A 15 -14.68 11.34 -7.55
CA ASN A 15 -14.41 12.48 -8.42
C ASN A 15 -15.15 12.41 -9.78
N LEU A 16 -16.17 11.56 -9.90
CA LEU A 16 -16.92 11.36 -11.15
C LEU A 16 -17.50 12.68 -11.70
N ALA A 17 -17.96 13.58 -10.83
CA ALA A 17 -18.52 14.87 -11.26
C ALA A 17 -17.50 15.72 -12.04
N ASN A 18 -16.27 15.82 -11.54
CA ASN A 18 -15.22 16.60 -12.20
C ASN A 18 -14.76 15.91 -13.49
N ILE A 19 -14.62 14.58 -13.49
CA ILE A 19 -14.28 13.82 -14.70
C ILE A 19 -15.33 14.03 -15.80
N LYS A 20 -16.62 14.04 -15.41
CA LYS A 20 -17.72 14.30 -16.32
C LYS A 20 -17.65 15.72 -16.88
N GLU A 21 -17.36 16.71 -16.05
CA GLU A 21 -17.23 18.11 -16.47
C GLU A 21 -16.05 18.31 -17.44
N GLU A 22 -14.90 17.70 -17.17
CA GLU A 22 -13.74 17.71 -18.07
C GLU A 22 -14.05 17.07 -19.43
N ALA A 23 -14.71 15.91 -19.42
CA ALA A 23 -15.13 15.22 -20.63
C ALA A 23 -16.12 16.06 -21.45
N ILE A 24 -17.07 16.73 -20.78
CA ILE A 24 -17.99 17.68 -21.41
C ILE A 24 -17.24 18.87 -22.02
N GLY A 25 -16.28 19.44 -21.31
CA GLY A 25 -15.45 20.55 -21.80
C GLY A 25 -14.66 20.16 -23.06
N LEU A 26 -14.06 18.97 -23.07
CA LEU A 26 -13.35 18.42 -24.23
C LEU A 26 -14.27 18.17 -25.42
N ALA A 27 -15.42 17.54 -25.20
CA ALA A 27 -16.40 17.28 -26.25
C ALA A 27 -16.94 18.57 -26.88
N LYS A 28 -17.21 19.60 -26.05
CA LYS A 28 -17.58 20.95 -26.53
C LYS A 28 -16.47 21.57 -27.38
N LYS A 29 -15.21 21.47 -26.94
CA LYS A 29 -14.05 21.96 -27.70
C LYS A 29 -13.96 21.30 -29.09
N TRP A 30 -14.42 20.07 -29.23
CA TRP A 30 -14.42 19.32 -30.48
C TRP A 30 -15.73 19.43 -31.27
N GLY A 31 -16.69 20.26 -30.82
CA GLY A 31 -17.97 20.46 -31.51
C GLY A 31 -18.93 19.26 -31.44
N ILE A 32 -18.76 18.37 -30.47
CA ILE A 32 -19.57 17.15 -30.31
C ILE A 32 -20.84 17.48 -29.51
N THR A 33 -22.00 17.04 -29.99
CA THR A 33 -23.28 17.13 -29.26
C THR A 33 -23.28 16.17 -28.06
N LEU A 34 -23.65 16.66 -26.89
CA LEU A 34 -23.51 15.97 -25.59
C LEU A 34 -24.82 15.42 -25.02
N GLU A 35 -25.87 15.34 -25.82
CA GLU A 35 -27.19 14.92 -25.35
C GLU A 35 -27.29 13.39 -25.34
N PHE A 36 -27.80 12.83 -24.24
CA PHE A 36 -28.20 11.44 -24.20
C PHE A 36 -29.40 11.21 -25.10
N GLU A 37 -29.37 10.12 -25.87
CA GLU A 37 -30.46 9.76 -26.78
C GLU A 37 -31.73 9.43 -25.98
N LYS A 38 -32.79 10.23 -26.17
CA LYS A 38 -34.09 10.00 -25.53
C LYS A 38 -34.82 8.85 -26.21
N LYS A 39 -34.52 7.61 -25.84
CA LYS A 39 -35.27 6.43 -26.30
C LYS A 39 -36.55 6.23 -25.49
N ARG A 40 -37.65 5.91 -26.18
CA ARG A 40 -38.94 5.60 -25.54
C ARG A 40 -38.83 4.29 -24.78
N HIS A 41 -39.09 4.31 -23.48
CA HIS A 41 -39.15 3.10 -22.67
C HIS A 41 -40.44 2.32 -22.96
N ARG A 42 -40.31 1.00 -23.19
CA ARG A 42 -41.46 0.11 -23.36
C ARG A 42 -42.15 -0.06 -22.01
N LYS A 43 -43.39 0.40 -21.88
CA LYS A 43 -44.25 0.03 -20.73
C LYS A 43 -44.59 -1.46 -20.85
N VAL A 44 -44.09 -2.27 -19.93
CA VAL A 44 -44.50 -3.66 -19.76
C VAL A 44 -45.62 -3.67 -18.72
N GLY A 45 -46.71 -4.40 -18.97
CA GLY A 45 -47.80 -4.53 -18.00
C GLY A 45 -47.29 -5.20 -16.72
N GLN A 46 -47.54 -4.57 -15.58
CA GLN A 46 -47.16 -5.08 -14.27
C GLN A 46 -48.30 -5.97 -13.76
N PHE A 47 -48.01 -7.22 -13.43
CA PHE A 47 -49.04 -8.13 -12.91
C PHE A 47 -49.34 -7.81 -11.44
N PHE A 48 -50.56 -8.13 -10.99
CA PHE A 48 -51.09 -7.73 -9.68
C PHE A 48 -50.32 -8.29 -8.47
N ASP A 49 -49.46 -9.30 -8.69
CA ASP A 49 -48.60 -9.93 -7.68
C ASP A 49 -47.10 -9.61 -7.84
N ASP A 50 -46.71 -8.77 -8.82
CA ASP A 50 -45.31 -8.33 -9.00
C ASP A 50 -44.94 -7.27 -7.94
N PHE A 51 -44.82 -7.69 -6.69
CA PHE A 51 -44.37 -6.85 -5.57
C PHE A 51 -42.85 -6.59 -5.56
N ASN A 52 -42.12 -6.99 -6.61
CA ASN A 52 -40.65 -6.93 -6.64
C ASN A 52 -40.09 -6.61 -8.04
N ALA A 53 -40.70 -5.67 -8.77
CA ALA A 53 -40.03 -5.11 -9.92
C ALA A 53 -38.99 -4.08 -9.43
N ASP A 54 -37.73 -4.49 -9.33
CA ASP A 54 -36.60 -3.56 -9.21
C ASP A 54 -36.82 -2.40 -10.19
N GLU A 55 -37.00 -1.20 -9.64
CA GLU A 55 -37.30 -0.03 -10.46
C GLU A 55 -36.08 0.26 -11.34
N LYS A 56 -36.19 -0.10 -12.62
CA LYS A 56 -35.12 0.14 -13.57
C LYS A 56 -34.87 1.64 -13.66
N LEU A 57 -33.63 2.06 -13.36
CA LEU A 57 -33.17 3.42 -13.60
C LEU A 57 -33.46 3.80 -15.06
N GLN A 58 -34.46 4.67 -15.26
CA GLN A 58 -34.89 5.08 -16.60
C GLN A 58 -34.03 6.21 -17.16
N ASP A 59 -33.33 6.93 -16.29
CA ASP A 59 -32.38 7.97 -16.66
C ASP A 59 -31.07 7.35 -17.16
N SER A 60 -30.74 7.61 -18.42
CA SER A 60 -29.55 7.10 -19.09
C SER A 60 -28.25 7.57 -18.43
N GLU A 61 -28.26 8.78 -17.84
CA GLU A 61 -27.10 9.32 -17.16
C GLU A 61 -26.80 8.54 -15.87
N ARG A 62 -27.82 8.37 -15.03
CA ARG A 62 -27.71 7.54 -13.81
C ARG A 62 -27.38 6.09 -14.11
N LEU A 63 -27.88 5.54 -15.22
CA LEU A 63 -27.54 4.19 -15.66
C LEU A 63 -26.05 4.05 -15.97
N LEU A 64 -25.47 5.01 -16.69
CA LEU A 64 -24.04 5.04 -16.98
C LEU A 64 -23.22 5.19 -15.68
N GLU A 65 -23.65 6.08 -14.79
CA GLU A 65 -22.96 6.30 -13.52
C GLU A 65 -22.95 5.06 -12.63
N VAL A 66 -24.11 4.44 -12.40
CA VAL A 66 -24.27 3.35 -11.43
C VAL A 66 -23.86 2.02 -12.03
N ASN A 67 -24.44 1.66 -13.18
CA ASN A 67 -24.30 0.30 -13.72
C ASN A 67 -23.02 0.10 -14.52
N VAL A 68 -22.41 1.19 -15.01
CA VAL A 68 -21.15 1.10 -15.77
C VAL A 68 -20.01 1.60 -14.91
N PHE A 69 -19.97 2.89 -14.57
CA PHE A 69 -18.78 3.46 -13.95
C PHE A 69 -18.54 2.91 -12.54
N LYS A 70 -19.50 3.09 -11.63
CA LYS A 70 -19.37 2.63 -10.23
C LYS A 70 -19.19 1.11 -10.18
N ALA A 71 -19.96 0.35 -10.96
CA ALA A 71 -19.82 -1.10 -11.05
C ALA A 71 -18.41 -1.53 -11.48
N ASN A 72 -17.83 -0.92 -12.54
CA ASN A 72 -16.47 -1.27 -12.97
C ASN A 72 -15.42 -0.92 -11.92
N VAL A 73 -15.53 0.27 -11.30
CA VAL A 73 -14.63 0.68 -10.22
C VAL A 73 -14.71 -0.28 -9.03
N ASP A 74 -15.92 -0.74 -8.68
CA ASP A 74 -16.14 -1.72 -7.62
C ASP A 74 -15.56 -3.10 -7.95
N VAL A 75 -15.73 -3.55 -9.19
CA VAL A 75 -15.15 -4.80 -9.67
C VAL A 75 -13.62 -4.75 -9.59
N ILE A 76 -13.00 -3.69 -10.09
CA ILE A 76 -11.54 -3.53 -10.04
C ILE A 76 -11.04 -3.47 -8.59
N THR A 77 -11.74 -2.71 -7.73
CA THR A 77 -11.41 -2.61 -6.30
C THR A 77 -11.48 -3.98 -5.62
N THR A 78 -12.54 -4.74 -5.89
CA THR A 78 -12.74 -6.08 -5.32
C THR A 78 -11.68 -7.06 -5.84
N GLN A 79 -11.40 -7.06 -7.15
CA GLN A 79 -10.36 -7.90 -7.74
C GLN A 79 -8.98 -7.62 -7.14
N LEU A 80 -8.62 -6.35 -6.96
CA LEU A 80 -7.35 -5.98 -6.34
C LEU A 80 -7.29 -6.42 -4.88
N LYS A 81 -8.35 -6.22 -4.09
CA LYS A 81 -8.40 -6.68 -2.70
C LYS A 81 -8.21 -8.20 -2.61
N ASN A 82 -8.97 -8.95 -3.39
CA ASN A 82 -8.92 -10.41 -3.40
C ASN A 82 -7.56 -10.93 -3.87
N ARG A 83 -7.00 -10.36 -4.94
CA ARG A 83 -5.70 -10.79 -5.49
C ARG A 83 -4.55 -10.63 -4.50
N PHE A 84 -4.60 -9.60 -3.65
CA PHE A 84 -3.52 -9.29 -2.71
C PHE A 84 -3.81 -9.68 -1.26
N GLU A 85 -4.96 -10.31 -1.00
CA GLU A 85 -5.36 -10.76 0.33
C GLU A 85 -4.37 -11.77 0.91
N SER A 86 -4.03 -12.81 0.15
CA SER A 86 -3.08 -13.84 0.57
C SER A 86 -1.68 -13.28 0.84
N MET A 87 -1.21 -12.38 -0.04
CA MET A 87 0.06 -11.70 0.12
C MET A 87 0.10 -10.79 1.36
N ASN A 88 -1.04 -10.17 1.70
CA ASN A 88 -1.16 -9.42 2.96
C ASN A 88 -1.10 -10.35 4.18
N GLY A 89 -1.65 -11.56 4.08
CA GLY A 89 -1.49 -12.62 5.08
C GLY A 89 -0.03 -12.98 5.30
N ILE A 90 0.70 -13.26 4.21
CA ILE A 90 2.14 -13.54 4.23
C ILE A 90 2.90 -12.36 4.85
N TYR A 91 2.62 -11.13 4.42
CA TYR A 91 3.24 -9.93 4.98
C TYR A 91 3.01 -9.81 6.50
N LYS A 92 1.81 -10.14 7.00
CA LYS A 92 1.52 -10.15 8.44
C LYS A 92 2.32 -11.25 9.16
N SER A 93 2.38 -12.46 8.62
CA SER A 93 3.16 -13.57 9.20
C SER A 93 4.65 -13.25 9.26
N PHE A 94 5.20 -12.62 8.23
CA PHE A 94 6.59 -12.18 8.17
C PHE A 94 6.79 -10.74 8.66
N SER A 95 5.77 -10.12 9.28
CA SER A 95 5.89 -8.75 9.78
C SER A 95 6.97 -8.63 10.84
N ILE A 96 7.27 -9.72 11.57
CA ILE A 96 8.39 -9.79 12.50
C ILE A 96 9.74 -9.55 11.83
N LEU A 97 9.89 -9.93 10.55
CA LEU A 97 11.10 -9.70 9.76
C LEU A 97 11.18 -8.28 9.19
N SER A 98 10.13 -7.48 9.35
CA SER A 98 10.19 -6.07 8.98
C SER A 98 11.26 -5.40 9.83
N PRO A 99 12.21 -4.66 9.24
CA PRO A 99 13.31 -4.04 9.98
C PRO A 99 12.86 -3.23 11.19
N LYS A 100 11.68 -2.58 11.10
CA LYS A 100 11.06 -1.83 12.20
C LYS A 100 10.67 -2.71 13.39
N ASN A 101 10.18 -3.93 13.12
CA ASN A 101 9.70 -4.87 14.12
C ASN A 101 10.84 -5.74 14.68
N ILE A 102 11.82 -6.15 13.87
CA ILE A 102 13.04 -6.80 14.35
C ILE A 102 13.73 -5.93 15.41
N LEU A 103 13.84 -4.64 15.13
CA LEU A 103 14.46 -3.67 16.05
C LEU A 103 13.70 -3.54 17.39
N PHE A 104 12.39 -3.80 17.39
CA PHE A 104 11.51 -3.71 18.55
C PHE A 104 11.52 -5.02 19.38
N TYR A 105 11.37 -6.17 18.71
CA TYR A 105 11.27 -7.49 19.37
C TYR A 105 12.58 -7.98 19.97
N MET A 106 13.73 -7.63 19.38
CA MET A 106 15.01 -8.05 19.96
C MET A 106 15.33 -7.37 21.30
N ASN A 107 14.56 -6.35 21.74
CA ASN A 107 14.98 -5.54 22.88
C ASN A 107 13.89 -5.05 23.84
N GLU A 108 12.59 -5.36 23.65
CA GLU A 108 11.47 -4.70 24.38
C GLU A 108 11.56 -3.15 24.40
N GLU A 109 12.44 -2.60 23.58
CA GLU A 109 12.91 -1.23 23.60
C GLU A 109 13.30 -0.83 22.19
N SER A 110 13.14 0.46 21.88
CA SER A 110 13.53 1.02 20.59
C SER A 110 14.98 0.66 20.23
N ALA A 111 15.22 0.36 18.95
CA ALA A 111 16.53 0.17 18.29
C ALA A 111 17.69 0.96 18.91
N THR A 112 17.43 2.23 19.20
CA THR A 112 18.43 3.18 19.70
C THR A 112 18.79 2.94 21.17
N ILE A 113 17.82 2.52 21.98
CA ILE A 113 17.98 2.20 23.40
C ILE A 113 18.68 0.85 23.55
N ALA A 114 18.25 -0.13 22.75
CA ALA A 114 18.90 -1.42 22.60
C ALA A 114 20.40 -1.34 22.25
N LEU A 115 20.73 -0.60 21.19
CA LEU A 115 22.11 -0.36 20.76
C LEU A 115 22.91 0.35 21.85
N ARG A 116 22.28 1.25 22.61
CA ARG A 116 22.91 1.94 23.74
C ARG A 116 23.20 0.98 24.90
N LYS A 117 22.25 0.13 25.28
CA LYS A 117 22.42 -0.89 26.34
C LYS A 117 23.47 -1.93 25.98
N PHE A 118 23.43 -2.47 24.76
CA PHE A 118 24.44 -3.41 24.28
C PHE A 118 25.86 -2.82 24.32
N ARG A 119 26.02 -1.56 23.88
CA ARG A 119 27.30 -0.85 23.95
C ARG A 119 27.82 -0.68 25.37
N VAL A 120 26.94 -0.37 26.32
CA VAL A 120 27.29 -0.26 27.75
C VAL A 120 27.69 -1.62 28.31
N GLN A 121 26.91 -2.68 28.04
CA GLN A 121 27.19 -4.03 28.53
C GLN A 121 28.51 -4.61 27.98
N LYS A 122 28.85 -4.31 26.72
CA LYS A 122 30.09 -4.76 26.08
C LYS A 122 31.25 -3.77 26.23
N ASN A 123 31.10 -2.70 27.01
CA ASN A 123 32.09 -1.62 27.16
C ASN A 123 32.56 -0.99 25.82
N VAL A 124 31.72 -1.04 24.79
CA VAL A 124 32.03 -0.52 23.46
C VAL A 124 31.73 0.97 23.42
N LYS A 125 32.77 1.80 23.48
CA LYS A 125 32.62 3.26 23.34
C LYS A 125 32.03 3.59 21.96
N SER A 126 31.01 4.44 21.92
CA SER A 126 30.45 4.97 20.68
C SER A 126 31.56 5.68 19.90
N ARG A 127 32.13 5.04 18.87
CA ARG A 127 33.10 5.72 18.01
C ARG A 127 32.37 6.83 17.28
N LYS A 128 32.91 8.05 17.35
CA LYS A 128 32.43 9.19 16.57
C LYS A 128 32.75 8.93 15.10
N GLY A 129 31.75 8.54 14.32
CA GLY A 129 31.83 8.49 12.86
C GLY A 129 31.19 7.24 12.24
N PRO A 130 30.63 7.35 11.03
CA PRO A 130 30.16 6.19 10.28
C PRO A 130 31.31 5.21 9.99
N LEU A 131 31.00 3.91 10.00
CA LEU A 131 31.97 2.85 9.74
C LEU A 131 32.54 3.03 8.34
N THR A 132 33.84 3.34 8.24
CA THR A 132 34.46 3.59 6.93
C THR A 132 34.54 2.30 6.11
N PRO A 133 34.58 2.37 4.76
CA PRO A 133 34.71 1.19 3.89
C PRO A 133 35.92 0.32 4.25
N ALA A 134 37.05 0.93 4.61
CA ALA A 134 38.23 0.23 5.09
C ALA A 134 38.00 -0.49 6.43
N GLY A 135 37.15 0.06 7.30
CA GLY A 135 36.73 -0.56 8.55
C GLY A 135 35.85 -1.79 8.32
N LEU A 136 34.93 -1.72 7.35
CA LEU A 136 34.11 -2.87 6.93
C LEU A 136 34.97 -3.98 6.34
N LEU A 137 35.91 -3.65 5.45
CA LEU A 137 36.79 -4.63 4.82
C LEU A 137 37.62 -5.42 5.85
N LYS A 138 38.12 -4.72 6.88
CA LYS A 138 38.83 -5.35 8.01
C LYS A 138 37.92 -6.22 8.89
N LEU A 139 36.63 -5.91 8.95
CA LEU A 139 35.65 -6.69 9.70
C LEU A 139 35.33 -8.00 8.99
N VAL A 140 35.08 -7.92 7.67
CA VAL A 140 34.79 -9.06 6.81
C VAL A 140 35.96 -10.03 6.79
N LYS A 141 37.17 -9.53 6.52
CA LYS A 141 38.39 -10.35 6.51
C LYS A 141 38.61 -11.08 7.83
N ARG A 142 38.34 -10.42 8.96
CA ARG A 142 38.45 -11.07 10.29
C ARG A 142 37.38 -12.12 10.52
N PHE A 143 36.16 -11.90 10.08
CA PHE A 143 35.10 -12.91 10.21
C PHE A 143 35.41 -14.14 9.37
N GLU A 144 35.96 -13.97 8.17
CA GLU A 144 36.43 -15.08 7.34
C GLU A 144 37.56 -15.87 8.03
N GLU A 145 38.43 -15.19 8.78
CA GLU A 145 39.56 -15.82 9.48
C GLU A 145 39.16 -16.50 10.80
N THR A 146 38.23 -15.93 11.58
CA THR A 146 37.93 -16.39 12.96
C THR A 146 36.54 -16.99 13.14
N GLY A 147 35.64 -16.79 12.18
CA GLY A 147 34.22 -17.16 12.28
C GLY A 147 33.45 -16.39 13.36
N LYS A 148 34.05 -15.38 14.02
CA LYS A 148 33.46 -14.65 15.14
C LYS A 148 33.80 -13.15 15.09
N LEU A 149 32.84 -12.32 15.47
CA LEU A 149 32.91 -10.84 15.40
C LEU A 149 33.30 -10.17 16.74
N GLU A 150 33.82 -10.93 17.71
CA GLU A 150 34.13 -10.39 19.04
C GLU A 150 35.37 -9.48 19.04
N ASP A 151 35.35 -8.44 19.88
CA ASP A 151 36.49 -7.57 20.12
C ASP A 151 37.60 -8.32 20.87
N ARG A 152 38.86 -8.17 20.44
CA ARG A 152 40.01 -8.67 21.20
C ARG A 152 39.94 -8.11 22.62
N ALA A 153 40.01 -8.99 23.63
CA ALA A 153 40.50 -8.60 24.93
C ALA A 153 41.88 -7.99 24.71
N ARG A 154 42.11 -6.78 25.24
CA ARG A 154 43.44 -6.19 25.23
C ARG A 154 44.36 -7.15 25.98
N ALA A 155 45.50 -7.48 25.40
CA ALA A 155 46.60 -8.02 26.17
C ALA A 155 46.89 -7.00 27.26
N ASP A 156 46.83 -7.43 28.52
CA ASP A 156 47.34 -6.67 29.64
C ASP A 156 48.86 -6.58 29.44
N ASP A 157 49.32 -5.42 28.98
CA ASP A 157 50.74 -5.06 29.03
C ASP A 157 51.09 -4.85 30.51
N HIS A 158 51.55 -5.92 31.16
CA HIS A 158 52.40 -5.81 32.33
C HIS A 158 53.83 -5.54 31.85
N ALA A 159 54.26 -4.28 31.96
CA ALA A 159 55.63 -3.85 32.27
C ALA A 159 55.61 -2.39 32.73
#